data_AF-A0A920NGV8-F1
#
_entry.id   AF-A0A920NGV8-F1
#
_cell.length_a   1.000
_cell.length_b   1.000
_cell.length_c   1.000
_cell.angle_alpha   90.00
_cell.angle_beta   90.00
_cell.angle_gamma   90.00
#
_symmetry.space_group_name_H-M   'P 1'
#
loop_
_entity.id
_entity.type
_entity.pdbx_description
1 polymer ?
#
loop_
_entity_poly.entity_id
_entity_poly.type
_entity_poly.pdbx_seq_one_letter_code
_entity_poly.pdbx_strand_id
1 'polypeptide(L)' 'MFDGNKKEELKKTEEFGAEILKMCVRFGGALTGEHGVGIEKRELMCEMFNDNDIQQQLRLKNLLNKNC' A
#
# COMPACT_ATOMS: atom_id res chain seq x y z
N MET A 1 -0.61 9.85 -19.22
CA MET A 1 0.03 8.60 -19.69
C MET A 1 1.54 8.77 -19.56
N PHE A 2 2.26 7.71 -19.23
CA PHE A 2 3.72 7.68 -19.01
C PHE A 2 4.34 6.47 -19.72
N ASP A 3 5.65 6.48 -19.95
CA ASP A 3 6.41 5.35 -20.49
C ASP A 3 7.02 4.51 -19.35
N GLY A 4 6.49 3.30 -19.14
CA GLY A 4 6.96 2.38 -18.10
C GLY A 4 8.38 1.85 -18.29
N ASN A 5 8.97 1.96 -19.50
CA ASN A 5 10.35 1.57 -19.73
C ASN A 5 11.35 2.64 -19.27
N LYS A 6 10.88 3.87 -19.02
CA LYS A 6 11.70 4.95 -18.49
C LYS A 6 11.55 5.01 -16.97
N LYS A 7 12.60 4.61 -16.26
CA LYS A 7 12.64 4.51 -14.80
C LYS A 7 12.17 5.79 -14.08
N GLU A 8 12.51 6.97 -14.61
CA GLU A 8 12.10 8.24 -14.00
C GLU A 8 10.59 8.51 -14.18
N GLU A 9 10.03 8.20 -15.35
CA GLU A 9 8.59 8.34 -15.59
C GLU A 9 7.78 7.34 -14.77
N LEU A 10 8.30 6.11 -14.62
CA LEU A 10 7.71 5.09 -13.75
C LEU A 10 7.67 5.57 -12.29
N LYS A 11 8.81 6.03 -11.74
CA LYS A 11 8.89 6.54 -10.36
C LYS A 11 7.92 7.69 -10.10
N LYS A 12 7.86 8.66 -11.01
CA LYS A 12 6.91 9.79 -10.91
C LYS A 12 5.45 9.31 -10.92
N THR A 13 5.16 8.26 -11.69
CA THR A 13 3.81 7.70 -11.76
C THR A 13 3.46 6.91 -10.50
N GLU A 14 4.39 6.14 -9.95
CA GLU A 14 4.20 5.45 -8.66
C GLU A 14 3.96 6.44 -7.51
N GLU A 15 4.75 7.52 -7.43
CA GLU A 15 4.57 8.59 -6.45
C GLU A 15 3.21 9.28 -6.63
N PHE A 16 2.84 9.61 -7.86
CA PHE A 16 1.53 10.20 -8.15
C PHE A 16 0.37 9.27 -7.76
N GLY A 17 0.47 7.98 -8.07
CA GLY A 17 -0.51 6.97 -7.68
C GLY A 17 -0.63 6.84 -6.15
N ALA A 18 0.50 6.88 -5.43
CA ALA A 18 0.51 6.87 -3.98
C ALA A 18 -0.23 8.08 -3.37
N GLU A 19 -0.03 9.28 -3.92
CA GLU A 19 -0.74 10.48 -3.45
C GLU A 19 -2.26 10.42 -3.69
N ILE A 20 -2.69 9.83 -4.80
CA ILE A 20 -4.12 9.57 -5.05
C ILE A 20 -4.68 8.61 -3.98
N LEU A 21 -3.97 7.51 -3.70
CA LEU A 21 -4.43 6.53 -2.71
C LEU A 21 -4.51 7.12 -1.30
N LYS A 22 -3.50 7.92 -0.89
CA LYS A 22 -3.54 8.68 0.37
C LYS A 22 -4.74 9.61 0.43
N MET A 23 -5.03 10.30 -0.67
CA MET A 23 -6.22 11.16 -0.76
C MET A 23 -7.50 10.34 -0.57
N CYS A 24 -7.66 9.20 -1.25
CA CYS A 24 -8.82 8.33 -1.07
C CYS A 24 -9.02 7.94 0.40
N VAL A 25 -7.95 7.50 1.08
CA VAL A 25 -8.01 7.13 2.50
C VAL A 25 -8.39 8.31 3.39
N ARG A 26 -7.82 9.50 3.14
CA ARG A 26 -8.16 10.73 3.88
C ARG A 26 -9.64 11.11 3.79
N PHE A 27 -10.32 10.76 2.71
CA PHE A 27 -11.75 10.98 2.52
C PHE A 27 -12.62 9.78 2.96
N GLY A 28 -12.06 8.84 3.72
CA GLY A 28 -12.78 7.66 4.23
C GLY A 28 -12.90 6.51 3.23
N GLY A 29 -12.15 6.55 2.14
CA GLY A 29 -12.03 5.45 1.17
C GLY A 29 -11.04 4.37 1.62
N ALA A 30 -10.68 3.48 0.70
CA ALA A 30 -9.78 2.37 0.94
C ALA A 30 -8.57 2.39 -0.01
N LEU A 31 -7.45 1.78 0.42
CA LEU A 31 -6.24 1.61 -0.41
C LEU A 31 -6.46 0.66 -1.59
N THR A 32 -7.46 -0.22 -1.52
CA THR A 32 -7.78 -1.21 -2.54
C THR A 32 -9.29 -1.47 -2.56
N GLY A 33 -9.83 -1.74 -3.75
CA GLY A 33 -11.21 -2.22 -3.94
C GLY A 33 -11.29 -3.72 -4.19
N GLU A 34 -10.50 -4.23 -5.15
CA GLU A 34 -10.65 -5.61 -5.66
C GLU A 34 -9.38 -6.47 -5.50
N HIS A 35 -8.22 -5.94 -5.90
CA HIS A 35 -6.99 -6.74 -6.13
C HIS A 35 -6.05 -6.84 -4.93
N GLY A 36 -6.38 -6.16 -3.83
CA GLY A 36 -5.58 -6.15 -2.61
C GLY A 36 -4.39 -5.19 -2.63
N VAL A 37 -3.62 -5.24 -1.55
CA VAL A 37 -2.48 -4.34 -1.28
C VAL A 37 -1.23 -4.80 -2.03
N GLY A 38 -0.91 -6.09 -1.97
CA GLY A 38 0.29 -6.64 -2.59
C GLY A 38 1.58 -5.99 -2.07
N ILE A 39 2.65 -6.04 -2.86
CA ILE A 39 3.92 -5.35 -2.57
C ILE A 39 3.78 -3.86 -2.88
N GLU A 40 3.13 -3.53 -3.99
CA GLU A 40 3.04 -2.17 -4.54
C GLU A 40 2.41 -1.16 -3.57
N LYS A 41 1.41 -1.57 -2.77
CA LYS A 41 0.71 -0.68 -1.83
C LYS A 41 1.12 -0.92 -0.38
N ARG A 42 2.07 -1.82 -0.11
CA ARG A 42 2.43 -2.25 1.26
C ARG A 42 2.89 -1.09 2.12
N GLU A 43 3.69 -0.19 1.57
CA GLU A 43 4.21 0.98 2.30
C GLU A 43 3.12 2.00 2.66
N LEU A 44 1.99 1.97 1.96
CA LEU A 44 0.84 2.83 2.22
C LEU A 44 -0.11 2.28 3.29
N MET A 45 0.10 1.06 3.78
CA MET A 45 -0.78 0.43 4.78
C MET A 45 -0.96 1.30 6.03
N CYS A 46 0.10 2.03 6.44
CA CYS A 46 0.07 2.90 7.60
C CYS A 46 -0.78 4.17 7.40
N GLU A 47 -1.20 4.48 6.17
CA GLU A 47 -2.13 5.58 5.90
C GLU A 47 -3.56 5.20 6.29
N MET A 48 -3.92 3.92 6.19
CA MET A 48 -5.28 3.41 6.42
C MET A 48 -5.46 2.72 7.77
N PHE A 49 -4.40 2.12 8.30
CA PHE A 49 -4.42 1.34 9.53
C PHE A 49 -3.53 1.99 10.60
N ASN A 50 -4.02 2.00 11.84
CA ASN A 50 -3.20 2.47 12.96
C ASN A 50 -2.18 1.39 13.37
N ASP A 51 -1.27 1.76 14.27
CA ASP A 51 -0.22 0.86 14.76
C ASP A 51 -0.78 -0.42 15.38
N ASN A 52 -1.88 -0.33 16.14
CA ASN A 52 -2.47 -1.52 16.77
C ASN A 52 -2.98 -2.50 15.71
N ASP A 53 -3.65 -2.02 14.67
CA ASP A 53 -4.13 -2.85 13.55
C ASP A 53 -2.96 -3.54 12.83
N ILE A 54 -1.90 -2.79 12.54
CA ILE A 54 -0.68 -3.31 11.90
C ILE A 54 -0.01 -4.38 12.77
N GLN A 55 0.14 -4.14 14.08
CA GLN A 55 0.73 -5.13 14.99
C GLN A 55 -0.10 -6.41 15.08
N GLN A 56 -1.43 -6.34 15.04
CA GLN A 56 -2.26 -7.54 15.01
C GLN A 56 -2.07 -8.33 13.70
N GLN A 57 -2.03 -7.64 12.55
CA GLN A 57 -1.77 -8.28 11.25
C GLN A 57 -0.40 -8.98 11.22
N LEU A 58 0.65 -8.31 11.72
CA LEU A 58 1.99 -8.88 11.82
C LEU A 58 2.06 -10.07 12.79
N ARG A 59 1.37 -9.99 13.94
CA ARG A 59 1.30 -11.11 14.89
C ARG A 59 0.70 -12.35 14.25
N LEU A 60 -0.41 -12.21 13.53
CA LEU A 60 -1.04 -13.32 12.82
C LEU A 60 -0.13 -13.87 11.73
N LYS A 61 0.53 -13.00 10.96
CA LYS A 61 1.49 -13.41 9.94
C LYS A 61 2.63 -14.25 10.52
N ASN A 62 3.24 -13.80 11.62
CA ASN A 62 4.35 -14.48 12.27
C ASN A 62 3.92 -15.81 12.91
N LEU A 63 2.69 -15.88 13.43
CA LEU A 63 2.16 -17.12 14.00
C LEU A 63 1.92 -18.19 12.94
N LEU A 64 1.32 -17.80 11.82
CA LEU A 64 0.92 -18.70 10.73
C LEU A 64 2.05 -19.01 9.76
N ASN A 65 3.06 -18.15 9.67
CA ASN A 65 4.24 -18.35 8.83
C ASN A 65 5.52 -17.98 9.60
N LYS A 66 6.06 -18.96 10.33
CA LYS A 66 7.24 -18.81 11.20
C LYS A 66 8.58 -18.68 10.46
N ASN A 67 8.59 -18.80 9.14
CA ASN A 67 9.81 -18.90 8.32
C ASN A 67 10.07 -17.66 7.43
N CYS A 68 9.52 -16.50 7.77
CA CYS A 68 9.83 -15.22 7.11
C CYS A 68 10.45 -14.25 8.09
#